data_AF-A0A2G6E2Y5-F1
#
_entry.id   AF-A0A2G6E2Y5-F1
#
_cell.length_a   1.000
_cell.length_b   1.000
_cell.length_c   1.000
_cell.angle_alpha   90.00
_cell.angle_beta   90.00
_cell.angle_gamma   90.00
#
_symmetry.space_group_name_H-M   'P 1'
#
loop_
_entity.id
_entity.type
_entity.pdbx_description
1 polymer ?
#
loop_
_entity_poly.entity_id
_entity_poly.type
_entity_poly.pdbx_seq_one_letter_code
_entity_poly.pdbx_strand_id
1 'polypeptide(L)'
;MSKQSKNDRAWQAVFDHSQLLRQIECCGHVYISADTLRRAGHREPRLMAKQDTLHSRPAIFRQHALSIFPVANGRYVIFHDPDHKSYFCLDDCLESIPCECYAPKIDLRRLDSFPSNQQFSESQALDFAFTAGLLQHFLQDEQLTLTIRGRLRSGNFSFGLPVSKESVNVAGVQIEVDAGYESPDGLYLFEAKVGKRDDFHIRQLLYPWLEWSQKTDKAVIPVLLIYSNGQYYLLQFQFSTTFGDLRIVKSTNYTLNEDPGSGLNLLALLREIPREDEQTGSPYPQADDLDKVVDVILQIHSGIQSKTELAEYFDFDERQGDYYLNAAAYLAFLTRRDRHIELTDLGREFVQTPFRSGRTRLLITQLLKRPSFREMLDRLLSAPANMPLFEQQPSVQDLPHAEIVQIIRRHTSLNDTTARRRADTARSWMKWVLRNSGGQVYS
;
A
#
# COMPACT_ATOMS: atom_id res chain seq x y z
N MET A 1 26.98 2.42 -4.28
CA MET A 1 26.45 1.50 -5.32
C MET A 1 25.44 0.58 -4.64
N SER A 2 24.20 0.56 -5.11
CA SER A 2 23.18 -0.35 -4.57
C SER A 2 23.64 -1.80 -4.78
N LYS A 3 23.47 -2.66 -3.78
CA LYS A 3 23.81 -4.08 -3.86
C LYS A 3 22.84 -4.73 -4.85
N GLN A 4 23.33 -5.20 -5.99
CA GLN A 4 22.49 -5.91 -6.98
C GLN A 4 21.74 -7.07 -6.32
N SER A 5 20.42 -7.10 -6.52
CA SER A 5 19.54 -8.16 -6.02
C SER A 5 19.81 -9.50 -6.72
N LYS A 6 19.25 -10.58 -6.16
CA LYS A 6 19.30 -11.92 -6.81
C LYS A 6 18.63 -11.89 -8.18
N ASN A 7 17.54 -11.14 -8.33
CA ASN A 7 16.84 -10.97 -9.61
C ASN A 7 17.68 -10.15 -10.61
N ASP A 8 18.38 -9.10 -10.15
CA ASP A 8 19.27 -8.32 -11.03
C ASP A 8 20.34 -9.19 -11.66
N ARG A 9 21.03 -10.01 -10.86
CA ARG A 9 22.09 -10.91 -11.35
C ARG A 9 21.55 -11.98 -12.30
N ALA A 10 20.42 -12.59 -11.95
CA ALA A 10 19.82 -13.64 -12.77
C ALA A 10 19.38 -13.10 -14.14
N TRP A 11 18.74 -11.93 -14.17
CA TRP A 11 18.33 -11.32 -15.44
C TRP A 11 19.50 -10.78 -16.26
N GLN A 12 20.53 -10.23 -15.62
CA GLN A 12 21.75 -9.84 -16.33
C GLN A 12 22.37 -11.06 -17.04
N ALA A 13 22.50 -12.19 -16.35
CA ALA A 13 23.01 -13.42 -16.95
C ALA A 13 22.15 -13.91 -18.14
N VAL A 14 20.82 -13.83 -18.05
CA VAL A 14 19.93 -14.18 -19.17
C VAL A 14 20.21 -13.30 -20.40
N PHE A 15 20.33 -11.99 -20.23
CA PHE A 15 20.55 -11.05 -21.34
C PHE A 15 21.98 -11.14 -21.90
N ASP A 16 22.99 -11.42 -21.09
CA ASP A 16 24.37 -11.58 -21.56
C ASP A 16 24.55 -12.83 -22.45
N HIS A 17 23.79 -13.90 -22.18
CA HIS A 17 23.86 -15.16 -22.92
C HIS A 17 22.91 -15.21 -24.14
N SER A 18 22.24 -14.12 -24.47
CA SER A 18 21.20 -14.11 -25.49
C SER A 18 21.16 -12.83 -26.31
N GLN A 19 20.58 -12.90 -27.50
CA GLN A 19 20.31 -11.70 -28.32
C GLN A 19 18.94 -11.08 -28.01
N LEU A 20 18.42 -11.26 -26.78
CA LEU A 20 17.06 -10.83 -26.41
C LEU A 20 16.87 -9.34 -26.62
N LEU A 21 17.84 -8.52 -26.19
CA LEU A 21 17.73 -7.06 -26.32
C LEU A 21 17.60 -6.64 -27.79
N ARG A 22 18.45 -7.19 -28.67
CA ARG A 22 18.39 -6.93 -30.11
C ARG A 22 17.06 -7.36 -30.74
N GLN A 23 16.50 -8.48 -30.28
CA GLN A 23 15.19 -8.95 -30.76
C GLN A 23 14.06 -8.03 -30.29
N ILE A 24 14.10 -7.59 -29.03
CA ILE A 24 13.14 -6.65 -28.46
C ILE A 24 13.23 -5.29 -29.17
N GLU A 25 14.43 -4.79 -29.45
CA GLU A 25 14.64 -3.54 -30.20
C GLU A 25 14.11 -3.63 -31.64
N CYS A 26 14.24 -4.79 -32.29
CA CYS A 26 13.80 -5.00 -33.66
C CYS A 26 12.28 -5.25 -33.78
N CYS A 27 11.70 -6.00 -32.84
CA CYS A 27 10.34 -6.53 -32.94
C CYS A 27 9.39 -6.02 -31.84
N GLY A 28 9.87 -5.20 -30.91
CA GLY A 28 9.13 -4.69 -29.75
C GLY A 28 8.92 -5.71 -28.62
N HIS A 29 9.16 -6.99 -28.87
CA HIS A 29 8.97 -8.08 -27.91
C HIS A 29 9.77 -9.34 -28.27
N VAL A 30 9.81 -10.30 -27.34
CA VAL A 30 10.40 -11.62 -27.51
C VAL A 30 9.74 -12.65 -26.60
N TYR A 31 9.65 -13.90 -27.05
CA TYR A 31 9.22 -15.01 -26.21
C TYR A 31 10.40 -15.76 -25.61
N ILE A 32 10.28 -16.14 -24.34
CA ILE A 32 11.30 -16.91 -23.63
C ILE A 32 10.68 -18.06 -22.84
N SER A 33 11.36 -19.19 -22.81
CA SER A 33 10.92 -20.36 -22.03
C SER A 33 11.43 -20.28 -20.59
N ALA A 34 10.67 -20.84 -19.66
CA ALA A 34 11.06 -21.00 -18.27
C ALA A 34 12.36 -21.82 -18.14
N ASP A 35 12.56 -22.80 -19.02
CA ASP A 35 13.77 -23.60 -19.04
C ASP A 35 15.01 -22.79 -19.45
N THR A 36 14.87 -21.87 -20.43
CA THR A 36 15.90 -20.89 -20.77
C THR A 36 16.22 -19.98 -19.58
N LEU A 37 15.19 -19.45 -18.91
CA LEU A 37 15.37 -18.60 -17.72
C LEU A 37 16.10 -19.35 -16.60
N ARG A 38 15.73 -20.61 -16.34
CA ARG A 38 16.36 -21.44 -15.32
C ARG A 38 17.83 -21.73 -15.65
N ARG A 39 18.12 -22.10 -16.89
CA ARG A 39 19.47 -22.47 -17.34
C ARG A 39 20.42 -21.27 -17.36
N ALA A 40 20.00 -20.13 -17.91
CA ALA A 40 20.86 -18.95 -18.05
C ALA A 40 20.87 -18.08 -16.78
N GLY A 41 19.75 -17.93 -16.08
CA GLY A 41 19.64 -17.09 -14.88
C GLY A 41 20.00 -17.80 -13.57
N HIS A 42 20.18 -19.12 -13.58
CA HIS A 42 20.45 -19.95 -12.39
C HIS A 42 19.47 -19.70 -11.23
N ARG A 43 18.21 -19.40 -11.56
CA ARG A 43 17.16 -19.05 -10.61
C ARG A 43 15.81 -19.59 -11.07
N GLU A 44 14.92 -19.81 -10.11
CA GLU A 44 13.58 -20.29 -10.39
C GLU A 44 12.82 -19.24 -11.25
N PRO A 45 12.26 -19.62 -12.41
CA PRO A 45 11.66 -18.69 -13.36
C PRO A 45 10.48 -17.88 -12.81
N ARG A 46 9.62 -18.45 -11.96
CA ARG A 46 8.52 -17.73 -11.34
C ARG A 46 9.03 -16.63 -10.40
N LEU A 47 10.11 -16.84 -9.65
CA LEU A 47 10.75 -15.81 -8.83
C LEU A 47 11.40 -14.70 -9.68
N MET A 48 11.88 -15.04 -10.88
CA MET A 48 12.43 -14.05 -11.83
C MET A 48 11.33 -13.21 -12.49
N ALA A 49 10.19 -13.82 -12.80
CA ALA A 49 9.03 -13.17 -13.41
C ALA A 49 8.13 -12.46 -12.39
N LYS A 50 8.35 -12.64 -11.08
CA LYS A 50 7.64 -11.91 -10.02
C LYS A 50 8.13 -10.45 -9.99
N GLN A 51 7.46 -9.61 -10.75
CA GLN A 51 7.69 -8.16 -10.86
C GLN A 51 6.38 -7.43 -10.55
N ASP A 52 5.85 -7.64 -9.35
CA ASP A 52 4.49 -7.22 -8.97
C ASP A 52 4.34 -5.70 -8.74
N THR A 53 5.47 -4.98 -8.66
CA THR A 53 5.55 -3.50 -8.54
C THR A 53 6.62 -2.90 -9.45
N LEU A 54 6.56 -1.59 -9.71
CA LEU A 54 7.58 -0.86 -10.49
C LEU A 54 8.97 -0.96 -9.86
N HIS A 55 9.01 -0.97 -8.52
CA HIS A 55 10.25 -1.09 -7.75
C HIS A 55 10.86 -2.49 -7.83
N SER A 56 10.04 -3.56 -7.79
CA SER A 56 10.53 -4.95 -7.84
C SER A 56 11.14 -5.36 -9.19
N ARG A 57 11.08 -4.49 -10.21
CA ARG A 57 11.68 -4.72 -11.52
C ARG A 57 13.22 -4.79 -11.47
N PRO A 58 13.84 -5.83 -12.08
CA PRO A 58 15.29 -5.91 -12.23
C PRO A 58 15.88 -4.69 -12.94
N ALA A 59 17.13 -4.35 -12.64
CA ALA A 59 17.83 -3.18 -13.17
C ALA A 59 17.81 -3.13 -14.71
N ILE A 60 18.02 -4.26 -15.39
CA ILE A 60 17.98 -4.33 -16.85
C ILE A 60 16.58 -4.07 -17.42
N PHE A 61 15.52 -4.48 -16.70
CA PHE A 61 14.13 -4.18 -17.08
C PHE A 61 13.83 -2.70 -16.93
N ARG A 62 14.30 -2.08 -15.84
CA ARG A 62 14.16 -0.63 -15.63
C ARG A 62 14.95 0.18 -16.66
N GLN A 63 16.19 -0.22 -16.93
CA GLN A 63 17.09 0.46 -17.88
C GLN A 63 16.52 0.48 -19.30
N HIS A 64 15.93 -0.63 -19.74
CA HIS A 64 15.40 -0.77 -21.10
C HIS A 64 13.89 -0.60 -21.18
N ALA A 65 13.24 -0.17 -20.10
CA ALA A 65 11.79 -0.04 -19.98
C ALA A 65 11.04 -1.29 -20.50
N LEU A 66 11.30 -2.43 -19.88
CA LEU A 66 10.74 -3.73 -20.24
C LEU A 66 9.71 -4.21 -19.22
N SER A 67 8.81 -5.07 -19.69
CA SER A 67 7.85 -5.81 -18.87
C SER A 67 7.83 -7.29 -19.27
N ILE A 68 7.35 -8.16 -18.39
CA ILE A 68 7.26 -9.60 -18.62
C ILE A 68 5.90 -10.17 -18.20
N PHE A 69 5.27 -10.92 -19.09
CA PHE A 69 3.98 -11.56 -18.85
C PHE A 69 4.07 -13.08 -19.09
N PRO A 70 3.50 -13.93 -18.20
CA PRO A 70 3.33 -15.33 -18.51
C PRO A 70 2.26 -15.50 -19.59
N VAL A 71 2.55 -16.28 -20.63
CA VAL A 71 1.64 -16.49 -21.77
C VAL A 71 1.23 -17.94 -21.94
N ALA A 72 2.04 -18.88 -21.47
CA ALA A 72 1.65 -20.28 -21.37
C ALA A 72 2.41 -20.95 -20.22
N ASN A 73 2.06 -22.20 -19.91
CA ASN A 73 2.82 -22.97 -18.93
C ASN A 73 4.29 -23.06 -19.36
N GLY A 74 5.19 -22.49 -18.56
CA GLY A 74 6.62 -22.46 -18.85
C GLY A 74 7.04 -21.50 -19.98
N ARG A 75 6.19 -20.53 -20.37
CA ARG A 75 6.51 -19.55 -21.43
C ARG A 75 6.10 -18.14 -21.04
N TYR A 76 6.97 -17.19 -21.33
CA TYR A 76 6.79 -15.77 -21.06
C TYR A 76 6.98 -14.94 -22.34
N VAL A 77 6.38 -13.76 -22.37
CA VAL A 77 6.70 -12.70 -23.32
C VAL A 77 7.39 -11.57 -22.57
N ILE A 78 8.46 -11.03 -23.13
CA ILE A 78 9.14 -9.81 -22.67
C ILE A 78 8.91 -8.75 -23.75
N PHE A 79 8.53 -7.54 -23.37
CA PHE A 79 8.21 -6.47 -24.32
C PHE A 79 8.57 -5.09 -23.79
N HIS A 80 8.71 -4.13 -24.71
CA HIS A 80 8.91 -2.72 -24.37
C HIS A 80 7.66 -2.11 -23.75
N ASP A 81 7.81 -1.45 -22.61
CA ASP A 81 6.78 -0.74 -21.87
C ASP A 81 7.30 0.63 -21.34
N PRO A 82 7.57 1.59 -22.27
CA PRO A 82 8.16 2.88 -21.94
C PRO A 82 7.31 3.71 -20.98
N ASP A 83 5.99 3.65 -21.14
CA ASP A 83 5.03 4.41 -20.33
C ASP A 83 4.56 3.64 -19.08
N HIS A 84 5.16 2.49 -18.80
CA HIS A 84 4.87 1.65 -17.63
C HIS A 84 3.39 1.20 -17.53
N LYS A 85 2.75 0.95 -18.67
CA LYS A 85 1.35 0.53 -18.79
C LYS A 85 1.06 -0.84 -18.16
N SER A 86 2.08 -1.63 -17.85
CA SER A 86 1.93 -2.90 -17.10
C SER A 86 1.65 -2.69 -15.61
N TYR A 87 1.75 -1.46 -15.11
CA TYR A 87 1.61 -1.11 -13.71
C TYR A 87 0.58 0.00 -13.55
N PHE A 88 -0.21 -0.07 -12.49
CA PHE A 88 -1.12 1.00 -12.09
C PHE A 88 -0.58 1.66 -10.83
N CYS A 89 -0.33 2.97 -10.89
CA CYS A 89 0.13 3.76 -9.75
C CYS A 89 -1.07 4.22 -8.92
N LEU A 90 -1.04 3.93 -7.62
CA LEU A 90 -2.04 4.33 -6.63
C LEU A 90 -1.64 5.62 -5.88
N ASP A 91 -0.41 6.09 -6.09
CA ASP A 91 0.14 7.25 -5.41
C ASP A 91 -0.77 8.49 -5.55
N ASP A 92 -0.92 9.21 -4.45
CA ASP A 92 -1.80 10.37 -4.21
C ASP A 92 -3.31 10.13 -4.34
N CYS A 93 -3.76 9.12 -5.10
CA CYS A 93 -5.19 8.87 -5.27
C CYS A 93 -5.82 8.43 -3.94
N LEU A 94 -5.17 7.53 -3.20
CA LEU A 94 -5.71 7.00 -1.94
C LEU A 94 -5.91 8.06 -0.86
N GLU A 95 -5.05 9.07 -0.79
CA GLU A 95 -5.19 10.15 0.20
C GLU A 95 -6.37 11.07 -0.08
N SER A 96 -6.76 11.19 -1.34
CA SER A 96 -7.85 12.05 -1.80
C SER A 96 -9.23 11.40 -1.68
N ILE A 97 -9.28 10.07 -1.50
CA ILE A 97 -10.54 9.33 -1.40
C ILE A 97 -11.23 9.72 -0.07
N PRO A 98 -12.48 10.22 -0.12
CA PRO A 98 -13.22 10.52 1.10
C PRO A 98 -13.45 9.24 1.92
N CYS A 99 -13.29 9.35 3.23
CA CYS A 99 -13.55 8.28 4.16
C CYS A 99 -14.95 8.40 4.75
N GLU A 100 -15.73 7.33 4.68
CA GLU A 100 -17.10 7.25 5.17
C GLU A 100 -17.21 6.25 6.33
N CYS A 101 -18.02 6.57 7.34
CA CYS A 101 -18.41 5.60 8.36
C CYS A 101 -19.54 4.73 7.80
N TYR A 102 -19.30 3.43 7.67
CA TYR A 102 -20.34 2.46 7.34
C TYR A 102 -20.81 1.75 8.61
N ALA A 103 -22.12 1.72 8.82
CA ALA A 103 -22.78 1.01 9.91
C ALA A 103 -23.41 -0.30 9.37
N PRO A 104 -22.83 -1.47 9.65
CA PRO A 104 -23.37 -2.77 9.26
C PRO A 104 -24.77 -3.02 9.83
N LYS A 105 -25.61 -3.71 9.07
CA LYS A 105 -26.95 -4.15 9.54
C LYS A 105 -26.87 -5.24 10.63
N ILE A 106 -25.73 -5.91 10.74
CA ILE A 106 -25.48 -6.98 11.71
C ILE A 106 -24.54 -6.49 12.83
N ASP A 107 -24.68 -7.06 14.02
CA ASP A 107 -23.74 -6.81 15.11
C ASP A 107 -22.45 -7.62 14.93
N LEU A 108 -21.43 -7.00 14.32
CA LEU A 108 -20.13 -7.62 14.05
C LEU A 108 -19.42 -8.12 15.32
N ARG A 109 -19.74 -7.58 16.51
CA ARG A 109 -19.14 -8.01 17.79
C ARG A 109 -19.53 -9.43 18.17
N ARG A 110 -20.57 -9.99 17.52
CA ARG A 110 -21.03 -11.36 17.72
C ARG A 110 -20.24 -12.37 16.88
N LEU A 111 -19.33 -11.92 16.02
CA LEU A 111 -18.51 -12.77 15.15
C LEU A 111 -17.12 -12.95 15.79
N ASP A 112 -16.98 -13.90 16.69
CA ASP A 112 -15.75 -14.19 17.43
C ASP A 112 -14.72 -15.05 16.66
N SER A 113 -15.09 -15.49 15.45
CA SER A 113 -14.19 -16.18 14.52
C SER A 113 -13.19 -15.24 13.82
N PHE A 114 -13.45 -13.93 13.82
CA PHE A 114 -12.54 -12.91 13.31
C PHE A 114 -11.65 -12.38 14.44
N PRO A 115 -10.36 -12.07 14.17
CA PRO A 115 -9.49 -11.48 15.18
C PRO A 115 -10.04 -10.14 15.65
N SER A 116 -10.19 -9.98 16.98
CA SER A 116 -10.77 -8.78 17.60
C SER A 116 -9.96 -7.50 17.37
N ASN A 117 -8.65 -7.64 17.18
CA ASN A 117 -7.76 -6.53 16.82
C ASN A 117 -7.81 -6.14 15.34
N GLN A 118 -8.66 -6.82 14.55
CA GLN A 118 -8.82 -6.66 13.11
C GLN A 118 -7.51 -6.79 12.31
N GLN A 119 -6.55 -7.57 12.82
CA GLN A 119 -5.37 -7.93 12.04
C GLN A 119 -5.74 -9.01 11.03
N PHE A 120 -6.29 -8.59 9.91
CA PHE A 120 -6.79 -9.48 8.86
C PHE A 120 -5.70 -9.84 7.84
N SER A 121 -5.76 -11.08 7.36
CA SER A 121 -5.24 -11.44 6.04
C SER A 121 -6.13 -10.87 4.92
N GLU A 122 -5.66 -10.91 3.68
CA GLU A 122 -6.41 -10.42 2.50
C GLU A 122 -7.78 -11.09 2.37
N SER A 123 -7.84 -12.42 2.56
CA SER A 123 -9.09 -13.18 2.53
C SER A 123 -10.02 -12.82 3.71
N GLN A 124 -9.47 -12.66 4.92
CA GLN A 124 -10.27 -12.25 6.09
C GLN A 124 -10.84 -10.85 5.92
N ALA A 125 -10.09 -9.91 5.34
CA ALA A 125 -10.59 -8.56 5.06
C ALA A 125 -11.76 -8.59 4.07
N LEU A 126 -11.66 -9.38 2.99
CA LEU A 126 -12.76 -9.60 2.05
C LEU A 126 -13.98 -10.24 2.73
N ASP A 127 -13.77 -11.32 3.47
CA ASP A 127 -14.85 -12.08 4.13
C ASP A 127 -15.56 -11.22 5.19
N PHE A 128 -14.81 -10.42 5.94
CA PHE A 128 -15.36 -9.48 6.92
C PHE A 128 -16.16 -8.35 6.24
N ALA A 129 -15.61 -7.74 5.18
CA ALA A 129 -16.32 -6.72 4.40
C ALA A 129 -17.62 -7.25 3.79
N PHE A 130 -17.58 -8.46 3.23
CA PHE A 130 -18.75 -9.11 2.65
C PHE A 130 -19.81 -9.42 3.73
N THR A 131 -19.39 -9.99 4.86
CA THR A 131 -20.28 -10.33 5.98
C THR A 131 -20.90 -9.08 6.61
N ALA A 132 -20.15 -7.98 6.68
CA ALA A 132 -20.64 -6.69 7.15
C ALA A 132 -21.70 -6.06 6.21
N GLY A 133 -21.84 -6.54 4.97
CA GLY A 133 -22.67 -5.90 3.96
C GLY A 133 -21.98 -4.72 3.24
N LEU A 134 -20.68 -4.51 3.49
CA LEU A 134 -19.93 -3.39 2.94
C LEU A 134 -19.77 -3.52 1.41
N LEU A 135 -19.51 -4.73 0.91
CA LEU A 135 -19.34 -4.94 -0.53
C LEU A 135 -20.66 -4.68 -1.27
N GLN A 136 -21.79 -5.13 -0.73
CA GLN A 136 -23.13 -4.87 -1.26
C GLN A 136 -23.42 -3.37 -1.28
N HIS A 137 -23.06 -2.66 -0.20
CA HIS A 137 -23.22 -1.22 -0.11
C HIS A 137 -22.40 -0.47 -1.17
N PHE A 138 -21.11 -0.79 -1.28
CA PHE A 138 -20.22 -0.16 -2.25
C PHE A 138 -20.64 -0.46 -3.70
N LEU A 139 -21.02 -1.70 -4.00
CA LEU A 139 -21.43 -2.10 -5.35
C LEU A 139 -22.87 -1.68 -5.70
N GLN A 140 -23.66 -1.29 -4.69
CA GLN A 140 -25.10 -1.01 -4.82
C GLN A 140 -25.89 -2.22 -5.34
N ASP A 141 -25.51 -3.40 -4.87
CA ASP A 141 -26.05 -4.70 -5.29
C ASP A 141 -26.25 -5.58 -4.06
N GLU A 142 -27.50 -5.87 -3.70
CA GLU A 142 -27.81 -6.66 -2.50
C GLU A 142 -27.74 -8.19 -2.72
N GLN A 143 -27.63 -8.66 -3.97
CA GLN A 143 -27.73 -10.08 -4.33
C GLN A 143 -26.39 -10.72 -4.67
N LEU A 144 -25.33 -10.28 -3.99
CA LEU A 144 -23.98 -10.83 -4.18
C LEU A 144 -23.84 -12.25 -3.62
N THR A 145 -23.44 -13.18 -4.47
CA THR A 145 -23.08 -14.55 -4.10
C THR A 145 -21.61 -14.82 -4.41
N LEU A 146 -20.84 -15.36 -3.47
CA LEU A 146 -19.46 -15.77 -3.74
C LEU A 146 -19.46 -17.00 -4.66
N THR A 147 -18.92 -16.88 -5.88
CA THR A 147 -18.91 -17.96 -6.88
C THR A 147 -17.51 -18.34 -7.37
N ILE A 148 -16.50 -17.48 -7.14
CA ILE A 148 -15.12 -17.74 -7.59
C ILE A 148 -14.15 -17.48 -6.42
N ARG A 149 -13.19 -18.38 -6.20
CA ARG A 149 -12.08 -18.20 -5.26
C ARG A 149 -10.89 -19.07 -5.62
N GLY A 150 -9.69 -18.53 -5.43
CA GLY A 150 -8.44 -19.27 -5.50
C GLY A 150 -7.84 -19.35 -6.92
N ARG A 151 -6.97 -20.34 -7.10
CA ARG A 151 -6.14 -20.49 -8.30
C ARG A 151 -6.83 -21.38 -9.34
N LEU A 152 -6.78 -20.95 -10.59
CA LEU A 152 -7.26 -21.71 -11.74
C LEU A 152 -6.28 -21.66 -12.91
N ARG A 153 -6.47 -22.55 -13.88
CA ARG A 153 -5.77 -22.49 -15.17
C ARG A 153 -6.66 -21.77 -16.17
N SER A 154 -6.09 -20.76 -16.82
CA SER A 154 -6.82 -19.97 -17.81
C SER A 154 -7.21 -20.80 -19.02
N GLY A 155 -8.31 -20.40 -19.66
CA GLY A 155 -8.58 -20.72 -21.05
C GLY A 155 -7.65 -19.92 -21.98
N ASN A 156 -8.20 -19.56 -23.14
CA ASN A 156 -7.49 -18.79 -24.15
C ASN A 156 -7.98 -17.35 -24.15
N PHE A 157 -7.08 -16.39 -24.07
CA PHE A 157 -7.40 -14.98 -24.32
C PHE A 157 -6.21 -14.28 -24.95
N SER A 158 -6.38 -13.02 -25.33
CA SER A 158 -5.29 -12.24 -25.90
C SER A 158 -5.31 -10.80 -25.42
N PHE A 159 -4.16 -10.14 -25.49
CA PHE A 159 -4.02 -8.71 -25.25
C PHE A 159 -3.02 -8.11 -26.24
N GLY A 160 -3.20 -6.84 -26.60
CA GLY A 160 -2.26 -6.11 -27.44
C GLY A 160 -1.02 -5.68 -26.68
N LEU A 161 0.10 -5.48 -27.36
CA LEU A 161 1.29 -4.86 -26.76
C LEU A 161 1.19 -3.32 -26.75
N PRO A 162 1.85 -2.63 -25.81
CA PRO A 162 1.75 -1.16 -25.70
C PRO A 162 2.37 -0.42 -26.89
N VAL A 163 3.46 -0.95 -27.47
CA VAL A 163 4.22 -0.30 -28.56
C VAL A 163 3.90 -0.89 -29.94
N SER A 164 3.52 -2.17 -30.00
CA SER A 164 3.25 -2.87 -31.26
C SER A 164 1.78 -3.25 -31.38
N LYS A 165 1.24 -3.31 -32.61
CA LYS A 165 -0.12 -3.81 -32.88
C LYS A 165 -0.23 -5.33 -32.77
N GLU A 166 0.83 -6.02 -32.36
CA GLU A 166 0.81 -7.46 -32.20
C GLU A 166 -0.07 -7.87 -31.02
N SER A 167 -0.82 -8.95 -31.23
CA SER A 167 -1.64 -9.56 -30.20
C SER A 167 -0.91 -10.75 -29.59
N VAL A 168 -0.78 -10.75 -28.26
CA VAL A 168 -0.19 -11.84 -27.50
C VAL A 168 -1.30 -12.81 -27.08
N ASN A 169 -1.19 -14.05 -27.51
CA ASN A 169 -2.10 -15.11 -27.08
C ASN A 169 -1.63 -15.72 -25.76
N VAL A 170 -2.56 -15.86 -24.83
CA VAL A 170 -2.36 -16.46 -23.51
C VAL A 170 -3.20 -17.72 -23.40
N ALA A 171 -2.60 -18.82 -22.94
CA ALA A 171 -3.26 -20.11 -22.81
C ALA A 171 -2.72 -20.93 -21.64
N GLY A 172 -3.60 -21.43 -20.76
CA GLY A 172 -3.22 -22.35 -19.68
C GLY A 172 -2.27 -21.78 -18.63
N VAL A 173 -2.24 -20.45 -18.47
CA VAL A 173 -1.48 -19.80 -17.38
C VAL A 173 -2.23 -19.95 -16.06
N GLN A 174 -1.51 -19.88 -14.95
CA GLN A 174 -2.16 -19.86 -13.64
C GLN A 174 -2.65 -18.44 -13.35
N ILE A 175 -3.94 -18.32 -13.08
CA ILE A 175 -4.61 -17.09 -12.60
C ILE A 175 -5.04 -17.33 -11.16
N GLU A 176 -5.03 -16.29 -10.35
CA GLU A 176 -5.53 -16.29 -8.97
C GLU A 176 -6.59 -15.19 -8.87
N VAL A 177 -7.71 -15.50 -8.22
CA VAL A 177 -8.80 -14.55 -7.93
C VAL A 177 -9.12 -14.69 -6.45
N ASP A 178 -8.94 -13.63 -5.67
CA ASP A 178 -9.15 -13.70 -4.22
C ASP A 178 -10.62 -13.93 -3.88
N ALA A 179 -11.52 -13.24 -4.59
CA ALA A 179 -12.94 -13.50 -4.58
C ALA A 179 -13.61 -13.02 -5.88
N GLY A 180 -14.55 -13.79 -6.39
CA GLY A 180 -15.51 -13.33 -7.39
C GLY A 180 -16.92 -13.43 -6.83
N TYR A 181 -17.60 -12.29 -6.76
CA TYR A 181 -19.00 -12.21 -6.34
C TYR A 181 -19.86 -12.01 -7.57
N GLU A 182 -20.94 -12.77 -7.66
CA GLU A 182 -21.84 -12.77 -8.79
C GLU A 182 -23.25 -12.37 -8.34
N SER A 183 -23.89 -11.53 -9.14
CA SER A 183 -25.29 -11.16 -9.02
C SER A 183 -26.01 -11.41 -10.36
N PRO A 184 -27.32 -11.15 -10.47
CA PRO A 184 -28.00 -11.16 -11.77
C PRO A 184 -27.37 -10.18 -12.78
N ASP A 185 -26.84 -9.05 -12.31
CA ASP A 185 -26.42 -7.92 -13.15
C ASP A 185 -24.91 -7.91 -13.47
N GLY A 186 -24.08 -8.58 -12.67
CA GLY A 186 -22.63 -8.49 -12.84
C GLY A 186 -21.82 -9.62 -12.18
N LEU A 187 -20.57 -9.74 -12.63
CA LEU A 187 -19.52 -10.54 -12.00
C LEU A 187 -18.42 -9.59 -11.51
N TYR A 188 -18.30 -9.46 -10.19
CA TYR A 188 -17.34 -8.58 -9.53
C TYR A 188 -16.12 -9.37 -9.09
N LEU A 189 -14.97 -9.11 -9.69
CA LEU A 189 -13.71 -9.80 -9.43
C LEU A 189 -12.82 -8.96 -8.52
N PHE A 190 -12.56 -9.45 -7.32
CA PHE A 190 -11.76 -8.78 -6.30
C PHE A 190 -10.33 -9.28 -6.28
N GLU A 191 -9.39 -8.34 -6.28
CA GLU A 191 -8.05 -8.48 -5.74
C GLU A 191 -8.02 -7.77 -4.38
N ALA A 192 -7.47 -8.40 -3.35
CA ALA A 192 -7.33 -7.81 -2.02
C ALA A 192 -5.86 -7.61 -1.67
N LYS A 193 -5.57 -6.50 -0.98
CA LYS A 193 -4.25 -6.15 -0.46
C LYS A 193 -4.35 -5.74 1.00
N VAL A 194 -3.44 -6.24 1.83
CA VAL A 194 -3.26 -5.74 3.20
C VAL A 194 -2.09 -4.76 3.24
N GLY A 195 -2.36 -3.59 3.81
CA GLY A 195 -1.47 -2.43 3.80
C GLY A 195 -1.48 -1.69 2.46
N LYS A 196 -1.20 -0.40 2.48
CA LYS A 196 -1.15 0.41 1.25
C LYS A 196 0.02 -0.02 0.35
N ARG A 197 -0.15 0.15 -0.96
CA ARG A 197 0.87 -0.07 -1.99
C ARG A 197 0.91 1.15 -2.89
N ASP A 198 2.09 1.49 -3.35
CA ASP A 198 2.33 2.68 -4.20
C ASP A 198 1.91 2.37 -5.65
N ASP A 199 2.09 1.12 -6.07
CA ASP A 199 1.68 0.62 -7.37
C ASP A 199 1.43 -0.90 -7.34
N PHE A 200 0.78 -1.42 -8.38
CA PHE A 200 0.65 -2.88 -8.59
C PHE A 200 0.65 -3.23 -10.08
N HIS A 201 1.07 -4.46 -10.38
CA HIS A 201 1.07 -4.99 -11.73
C HIS A 201 -0.36 -5.34 -12.21
N ILE A 202 -0.80 -4.73 -13.32
CA ILE A 202 -2.22 -4.78 -13.78
C ILE A 202 -2.72 -6.19 -14.05
N ARG A 203 -1.83 -7.14 -14.33
CA ARG A 203 -2.16 -8.57 -14.54
C ARG A 203 -3.03 -9.17 -13.43
N GLN A 204 -2.87 -8.70 -12.19
CA GLN A 204 -3.69 -9.13 -11.06
C GLN A 204 -5.20 -8.89 -11.32
N LEU A 205 -5.54 -7.84 -12.07
CA LEU A 205 -6.91 -7.54 -12.50
C LEU A 205 -7.19 -7.93 -13.96
N LEU A 206 -6.23 -7.71 -14.85
CA LEU A 206 -6.39 -7.88 -16.30
C LEU A 206 -6.62 -9.33 -16.69
N TYR A 207 -5.89 -10.28 -16.11
CA TYR A 207 -6.02 -11.69 -16.49
C TYR A 207 -7.35 -12.28 -16.03
N PRO A 208 -7.79 -12.10 -14.77
CA PRO A 208 -9.15 -12.49 -14.37
C PRO A 208 -10.23 -11.85 -15.25
N TRP A 209 -10.09 -10.56 -15.56
CA TRP A 209 -11.04 -9.84 -16.40
C TRP A 209 -11.11 -10.44 -17.82
N LEU A 210 -9.99 -10.58 -18.53
CA LEU A 210 -9.94 -11.16 -19.87
C LEU A 210 -10.47 -12.61 -19.93
N GLU A 211 -10.17 -13.40 -18.89
CA GLU A 211 -10.63 -14.79 -18.78
C GLU A 211 -12.15 -14.87 -18.64
N TRP A 212 -12.74 -14.09 -17.74
CA TRP A 212 -14.16 -14.17 -17.45
C TRP A 212 -15.02 -13.41 -18.43
N SER A 213 -14.51 -12.35 -19.06
CA SER A 213 -15.23 -11.64 -20.14
C SER A 213 -15.52 -12.50 -21.37
N GLN A 214 -14.91 -13.69 -21.48
CA GLN A 214 -15.21 -14.66 -22.53
C GLN A 214 -16.14 -15.79 -22.08
N LYS A 215 -16.40 -15.91 -20.77
CA LYS A 215 -17.12 -17.04 -20.17
C LYS A 215 -18.50 -16.67 -19.64
N THR A 216 -18.80 -15.39 -19.51
CA THR A 216 -20.10 -14.90 -19.06
C THR A 216 -20.55 -13.74 -19.94
N ASP A 217 -21.86 -13.65 -20.16
CA ASP A 217 -22.50 -12.51 -20.82
C ASP A 217 -22.71 -11.32 -19.85
N LYS A 218 -22.47 -11.52 -18.55
CA LYS A 218 -22.55 -10.47 -17.53
C LYS A 218 -21.39 -9.49 -17.65
N ALA A 219 -21.61 -8.26 -17.19
CA ALA A 219 -20.53 -7.30 -17.04
C ALA A 219 -19.50 -7.83 -16.03
N VAL A 220 -18.23 -7.93 -16.44
CA VAL A 220 -17.13 -8.33 -15.57
C VAL A 220 -16.42 -7.08 -15.04
N ILE A 221 -16.45 -6.91 -13.72
CA ILE A 221 -16.09 -5.67 -13.03
C ILE A 221 -14.93 -5.96 -12.08
N PRO A 222 -13.70 -5.53 -12.40
CA PRO A 222 -12.56 -5.65 -11.50
C PRO A 222 -12.66 -4.65 -10.35
N VAL A 223 -12.36 -5.10 -9.14
CA VAL A 223 -12.34 -4.29 -7.93
C VAL A 223 -11.07 -4.58 -7.15
N LEU A 224 -10.37 -3.53 -6.70
CA LEU A 224 -9.28 -3.65 -5.74
C LEU A 224 -9.83 -3.29 -4.35
N LEU A 225 -9.60 -4.17 -3.37
CA LEU A 225 -9.81 -3.90 -1.96
C LEU A 225 -8.45 -3.72 -1.30
N ILE A 226 -8.20 -2.57 -0.68
CA ILE A 226 -7.03 -2.36 0.17
C ILE A 226 -7.52 -2.22 1.62
N TYR A 227 -7.05 -3.12 2.48
CA TYR A 227 -7.30 -3.05 3.92
C TYR A 227 -6.06 -2.55 4.64
N SER A 228 -6.14 -1.39 5.30
CA SER A 228 -5.03 -0.82 6.09
C SER A 228 -5.57 -0.08 7.30
N ASN A 229 -5.03 -0.41 8.49
CA ASN A 229 -5.38 0.26 9.75
C ASN A 229 -6.90 0.45 9.98
N GLY A 230 -7.71 -0.60 9.79
CA GLY A 230 -9.17 -0.55 9.99
C GLY A 230 -9.96 0.15 8.87
N GLN A 231 -9.30 0.55 7.79
CA GLN A 231 -9.90 1.21 6.63
C GLN A 231 -9.98 0.28 5.43
N TYR A 232 -11.09 0.37 4.70
CA TYR A 232 -11.38 -0.39 3.49
C TYR A 232 -11.45 0.57 2.30
N TYR A 233 -10.37 0.62 1.51
CA TYR A 233 -10.37 1.32 0.24
C TYR A 233 -10.90 0.38 -0.83
N LEU A 234 -12.04 0.73 -1.42
CA LEU A 234 -12.66 -0.02 -2.51
C LEU A 234 -12.53 0.80 -3.79
N LEU A 235 -11.85 0.24 -4.79
CA LEU A 235 -11.58 0.89 -6.06
C LEU A 235 -12.14 0.01 -7.18
N GLN A 236 -13.21 0.46 -7.83
CA GLN A 236 -13.77 -0.19 -9.00
C GLN A 236 -13.03 0.31 -10.25
N PHE A 237 -12.62 -0.63 -11.08
CA PHE A 237 -11.85 -0.36 -12.28
C PHE A 237 -12.64 -0.61 -13.56
N GLN A 238 -12.25 0.07 -14.62
CA GLN A 238 -12.68 -0.21 -15.99
C GLN A 238 -11.46 -0.32 -16.90
N PHE A 239 -11.36 -1.46 -17.59
CA PHE A 239 -10.40 -1.65 -18.67
C PHE A 239 -10.92 -1.06 -19.98
N SER A 240 -10.00 -0.48 -20.74
CA SER A 240 -10.17 -0.10 -22.14
C SER A 240 -9.76 -1.25 -23.06
N THR A 241 -10.03 -1.11 -24.36
CA THR A 241 -9.50 -2.04 -25.38
C THR A 241 -8.00 -1.84 -25.62
N THR A 242 -7.44 -0.70 -25.19
CA THR A 242 -6.01 -0.42 -25.29
C THR A 242 -5.27 -1.03 -24.10
N PHE A 243 -4.14 -1.70 -24.34
CA PHE A 243 -3.36 -2.33 -23.28
C PHE A 243 -2.93 -1.33 -22.20
N GLY A 244 -3.16 -1.73 -20.95
CA GLY A 244 -2.81 -0.97 -19.75
C GLY A 244 -3.56 0.33 -19.55
N ASP A 245 -4.51 0.66 -20.42
CA ASP A 245 -5.45 1.74 -20.19
C ASP A 245 -6.54 1.23 -19.22
N LEU A 246 -6.30 1.56 -17.96
CA LEU A 246 -7.06 1.14 -16.78
C LEU A 246 -7.39 2.39 -15.98
N ARG A 247 -8.66 2.60 -15.64
CA ARG A 247 -9.09 3.76 -14.85
C ARG A 247 -9.98 3.37 -13.69
N ILE A 248 -9.88 4.13 -12.61
CA ILE A 248 -10.81 4.05 -11.47
C ILE A 248 -12.10 4.75 -11.88
N VAL A 249 -13.23 4.05 -11.82
CA VAL A 249 -14.56 4.60 -12.14
C VAL A 249 -15.39 4.90 -10.90
N LYS A 250 -15.07 4.25 -9.78
CA LYS A 250 -15.70 4.48 -8.48
C LYS A 250 -14.67 4.15 -7.39
N SER A 251 -14.57 5.00 -6.39
CA SER A 251 -13.69 4.75 -5.24
C SER A 251 -14.24 5.37 -3.97
N THR A 252 -14.25 4.59 -2.89
CA THR A 252 -14.63 5.06 -1.56
C THR A 252 -13.77 4.37 -0.51
N ASN A 253 -13.42 5.09 0.55
CA ASN A 253 -12.75 4.54 1.72
C ASN A 253 -13.79 4.41 2.84
N TYR A 254 -13.81 3.28 3.54
CA TYR A 254 -14.76 3.04 4.62
C TYR A 254 -14.08 2.65 5.93
N THR A 255 -14.63 3.13 7.03
CA THR A 255 -14.45 2.58 8.38
C THR A 255 -15.73 1.89 8.82
N LEU A 256 -15.62 0.85 9.66
CA LEU A 256 -16.78 0.07 10.14
C LEU A 256 -17.09 0.43 11.59
N ASN A 257 -18.26 1.02 11.84
CA ASN A 257 -18.69 1.47 13.19
C ASN A 257 -17.69 2.38 13.92
N GLU A 258 -16.80 3.03 13.18
CA GLU A 258 -15.81 3.96 13.72
C GLU A 258 -15.87 5.24 12.90
N ASP A 259 -15.97 6.39 13.57
CA ASP A 259 -15.87 7.67 12.90
C ASP A 259 -14.49 7.79 12.20
N PRO A 260 -14.43 8.24 10.94
CA PRO A 260 -13.18 8.46 10.23
C PRO A 260 -12.21 9.38 11.00
N GLY A 261 -12.75 10.39 11.68
CA GLY A 261 -12.06 11.20 12.67
C GLY A 261 -12.09 10.53 14.03
N SER A 262 -10.94 10.44 14.70
CA SER A 262 -10.89 9.84 16.04
C SER A 262 -11.57 10.68 17.14
N GLY A 263 -12.07 11.89 16.82
CA GLY A 263 -12.72 12.81 17.77
C GLY A 263 -11.77 13.27 18.90
N LEU A 264 -10.46 13.27 18.65
CA LEU A 264 -9.45 13.60 19.64
C LEU A 264 -9.29 15.12 19.77
N ASN A 265 -9.50 15.64 20.98
CA ASN A 265 -9.17 17.02 21.32
C ASN A 265 -7.64 17.19 21.43
N LEU A 266 -7.01 17.71 20.37
CA LEU A 266 -5.57 17.89 20.29
C LEU A 266 -5.01 18.88 21.33
N LEU A 267 -5.76 19.94 21.69
CA LEU A 267 -5.35 20.89 22.73
C LEU A 267 -5.30 20.24 24.12
N ALA A 268 -6.30 19.41 24.44
CA ALA A 268 -6.32 18.65 25.69
C ALA A 268 -5.13 17.69 25.75
N LEU A 269 -4.88 16.92 24.68
CA LEU A 269 -3.72 16.03 24.60
C LEU A 269 -2.39 16.78 24.79
N LEU A 270 -2.22 17.95 24.16
CA LEU A 270 -1.01 18.76 24.26
C LEU A 270 -0.73 19.19 25.71
N ARG A 271 -1.77 19.45 26.50
CA ARG A 271 -1.70 19.82 27.93
C ARG A 271 -1.46 18.62 28.85
N GLU A 272 -2.12 17.49 28.59
CA GLU A 272 -2.11 16.30 29.45
C GLU A 272 -0.83 15.46 29.33
N ILE A 273 -0.31 15.31 28.11
CA ILE A 273 0.79 14.39 27.85
C ILE A 273 2.08 14.92 28.51
N PRO A 274 2.88 14.10 29.20
CA PRO A 274 4.15 14.58 29.75
C PRO A 274 5.14 14.96 28.64
N ARG A 275 6.04 15.90 28.93
CA ARG A 275 7.18 16.22 28.06
C ARG A 275 8.32 15.24 28.35
N GLU A 276 8.87 14.67 27.28
CA GLU A 276 10.09 13.87 27.32
C GLU A 276 11.14 14.53 26.43
N ASP A 277 12.38 14.07 26.52
CA ASP A 277 13.42 14.48 25.58
C ASP A 277 13.16 13.91 24.18
N GLU A 278 13.81 14.53 23.20
CA GLU A 278 13.84 14.00 21.84
C GLU A 278 14.51 12.62 21.82
N GLN A 279 14.00 11.69 21.01
CA GLN A 279 14.51 10.32 21.03
C GLN A 279 15.94 10.29 20.47
N THR A 280 16.89 9.77 21.25
CA THR A 280 18.31 9.67 20.87
C THR A 280 18.73 8.25 20.47
N GLY A 281 17.98 7.23 20.89
CA GLY A 281 18.26 5.83 20.57
C GLY A 281 17.88 5.40 19.14
N SER A 282 17.09 6.22 18.45
CA SER A 282 16.62 5.97 17.07
C SER A 282 16.79 7.24 16.23
N PRO A 283 17.12 7.14 14.94
CA PRO A 283 17.17 8.31 14.07
C PRO A 283 15.84 9.06 14.04
N TYR A 284 15.88 10.38 13.94
CA TYR A 284 14.69 11.19 13.64
C TYR A 284 14.00 10.65 12.37
N PRO A 285 12.66 10.57 12.31
CA PRO A 285 11.91 9.85 11.26
C PRO A 285 12.26 10.25 9.82
N GLN A 286 12.13 9.31 8.87
CA GLN A 286 12.23 9.56 7.43
C GLN A 286 11.11 8.93 6.58
N ALA A 287 10.13 8.37 7.26
CA ALA A 287 9.09 7.57 6.67
C ALA A 287 7.84 8.43 6.64
N ASP A 288 7.50 8.98 5.48
CA ASP A 288 6.49 10.04 5.38
C ASP A 288 5.06 9.54 5.67
N ASP A 289 4.79 8.26 5.38
CA ASP A 289 3.49 7.63 5.56
C ASP A 289 3.35 6.99 6.95
N LEU A 290 2.64 7.66 7.87
CA LEU A 290 2.40 7.11 9.20
C LEU A 290 1.43 5.91 9.19
N ASP A 291 0.55 5.77 8.20
CA ASP A 291 -0.28 4.56 8.07
C ASP A 291 0.60 3.35 7.72
N LYS A 292 1.61 3.53 6.85
CA LYS A 292 2.60 2.48 6.55
C LYS A 292 3.48 2.16 7.78
N VAL A 293 3.75 3.12 8.68
CA VAL A 293 4.38 2.83 10.00
C VAL A 293 3.48 1.92 10.85
N VAL A 294 2.16 2.14 10.86
CA VAL A 294 1.20 1.24 11.52
C VAL A 294 1.25 -0.15 10.91
N ASP A 295 1.18 -0.24 9.58
CA ASP A 295 1.25 -1.52 8.88
C ASP A 295 2.54 -2.28 9.24
N VAL A 296 3.69 -1.59 9.33
CA VAL A 296 4.96 -2.20 9.77
C VAL A 296 4.88 -2.76 11.19
N ILE A 297 4.32 -2.04 12.15
CA ILE A 297 4.17 -2.53 13.54
C ILE A 297 3.32 -3.82 13.56
N LEU A 298 2.22 -3.84 12.80
CA LEU A 298 1.36 -5.01 12.67
C LEU A 298 2.08 -6.19 12.01
N GLN A 299 2.88 -5.95 10.97
CA GLN A 299 3.61 -7.04 10.29
C GLN A 299 4.73 -7.64 11.15
N ILE A 300 5.40 -6.85 11.99
CA ILE A 300 6.34 -7.40 12.97
C ILE A 300 5.61 -8.33 13.95
N HIS A 301 4.37 -7.99 14.36
CA HIS A 301 3.56 -8.90 15.17
C HIS A 301 3.19 -10.20 14.41
N SER A 302 2.89 -10.10 13.11
CA SER A 302 2.59 -11.26 12.24
C SER A 302 3.78 -12.21 12.05
N GLY A 303 4.98 -11.86 12.51
CA GLY A 303 6.16 -12.71 12.46
C GLY A 303 7.24 -12.27 11.47
N ILE A 304 7.14 -11.09 10.85
CA ILE A 304 8.27 -10.50 10.10
C ILE A 304 9.37 -10.12 11.09
N GLN A 305 10.59 -10.58 10.87
CA GLN A 305 11.71 -10.38 11.81
C GLN A 305 12.88 -9.60 11.23
N SER A 306 12.86 -9.30 9.94
CA SER A 306 13.96 -8.60 9.26
C SER A 306 13.50 -7.50 8.31
N LYS A 307 14.36 -6.50 8.08
CA LYS A 307 14.12 -5.44 7.10
C LYS A 307 14.00 -5.96 5.66
N THR A 308 14.65 -7.09 5.36
CA THR A 308 14.59 -7.73 4.04
C THR A 308 13.23 -8.40 3.85
N GLU A 309 12.74 -9.15 4.83
CA GLU A 309 11.37 -9.70 4.79
C GLU A 309 10.32 -8.60 4.70
N LEU A 310 10.50 -7.49 5.44
CA LEU A 310 9.60 -6.35 5.38
C LEU A 310 9.56 -5.72 3.98
N ALA A 311 10.74 -5.54 3.36
CA ALA A 311 10.85 -5.02 2.00
C ALA A 311 10.24 -5.97 0.97
N GLU A 312 10.38 -7.28 1.16
CA GLU A 312 9.72 -8.29 0.33
C GLU A 312 8.19 -8.29 0.51
N TYR A 313 7.68 -8.02 1.71
CA TYR A 313 6.23 -8.02 1.98
C TYR A 313 5.51 -6.80 1.37
N PHE A 314 6.10 -5.62 1.51
CA PHE A 314 5.56 -4.38 0.97
C PHE A 314 6.03 -4.09 -0.47
N ASP A 315 6.85 -4.96 -1.04
CA ASP A 315 7.45 -4.86 -2.38
C ASP A 315 8.23 -3.54 -2.63
N PHE A 316 8.83 -2.97 -1.58
CA PHE A 316 9.65 -1.75 -1.63
C PHE A 316 11.16 -2.03 -1.50
N ASP A 317 11.98 -0.97 -1.52
CA ASP A 317 13.44 -1.09 -1.39
C ASP A 317 13.90 -1.27 0.07
N GLU A 318 14.96 -2.05 0.32
CA GLU A 318 15.44 -2.34 1.69
C GLU A 318 15.72 -1.09 2.54
N ARG A 319 16.06 0.05 1.89
CA ARG A 319 16.30 1.32 2.57
C ARG A 319 15.01 1.93 3.09
N GLN A 320 13.91 1.84 2.33
CA GLN A 320 12.58 2.22 2.83
C GLN A 320 12.22 1.36 4.04
N GLY A 321 12.49 0.06 4.00
CA GLY A 321 12.28 -0.84 5.14
C GLY A 321 12.98 -0.35 6.41
N ASP A 322 14.26 0.03 6.30
CA ASP A 322 14.99 0.59 7.43
C ASP A 322 14.38 1.91 7.94
N TYR A 323 13.88 2.79 7.06
CA TYR A 323 13.23 4.04 7.46
C TYR A 323 11.94 3.81 8.25
N TYR A 324 11.06 2.91 7.80
CA TYR A 324 9.81 2.62 8.51
C TYR A 324 10.07 1.92 9.86
N LEU A 325 11.05 1.02 9.92
CA LEU A 325 11.48 0.40 11.17
C LEU A 325 12.05 1.41 12.16
N ASN A 326 12.88 2.34 11.68
CA ASN A 326 13.42 3.42 12.51
C ASN A 326 12.32 4.36 12.99
N ALA A 327 11.30 4.65 12.17
CA ALA A 327 10.16 5.48 12.55
C ALA A 327 9.31 4.82 13.66
N ALA A 328 8.99 3.53 13.52
CA ALA A 328 8.27 2.79 14.55
C ALA A 328 9.08 2.67 15.87
N ALA A 329 10.41 2.56 15.77
CA ALA A 329 11.30 2.60 16.92
C ALA A 329 11.43 3.99 17.56
N TYR A 330 11.42 5.06 16.75
CA TYR A 330 11.38 6.44 17.22
C TYR A 330 10.12 6.71 18.06
N LEU A 331 8.99 6.14 17.66
CA LEU A 331 7.72 6.17 18.39
C LEU A 331 7.63 5.14 19.53
N ALA A 332 8.73 4.47 19.87
CA ALA A 332 8.84 3.49 20.95
C ALA A 332 7.92 2.25 20.84
N PHE A 333 7.36 1.94 19.67
CA PHE A 333 6.58 0.71 19.44
C PHE A 333 7.48 -0.49 19.13
N LEU A 334 8.64 -0.24 18.53
CA LEU A 334 9.65 -1.26 18.24
C LEU A 334 10.96 -0.98 18.98
N THR A 335 11.71 -2.03 19.24
CA THR A 335 13.10 -1.95 19.70
C THR A 335 13.98 -2.85 18.85
N ARG A 336 15.25 -2.46 18.71
CA ARG A 336 16.27 -3.25 18.02
C ARG A 336 17.14 -3.92 19.09
N ARG A 337 17.14 -5.25 19.11
CA ARG A 337 18.03 -6.07 19.94
C ARG A 337 18.89 -6.90 19.00
N ASP A 338 20.20 -6.62 18.99
CA ASP A 338 21.15 -7.22 18.05
C ASP A 338 20.75 -7.07 16.57
N ARG A 339 20.39 -8.18 15.91
CA ARG A 339 19.91 -8.23 14.52
C ARG A 339 18.40 -8.41 14.42
N HIS A 340 17.69 -8.45 15.54
CA HIS A 340 16.26 -8.71 15.61
C HIS A 340 15.48 -7.46 15.99
N ILE A 341 14.27 -7.40 15.45
CA ILE A 341 13.32 -6.31 15.67
C ILE A 341 12.16 -6.90 16.45
N GLU A 342 11.84 -6.30 17.58
CA GLU A 342 10.82 -6.80 18.50
C GLU A 342 9.87 -5.67 18.90
N LEU A 343 8.62 -6.04 19.20
CA LEU A 343 7.65 -5.14 19.81
C LEU A 343 8.09 -4.80 21.24
N THR A 344 8.00 -3.53 21.61
CA THR A 344 8.03 -3.11 23.02
C THR A 344 6.72 -3.49 23.71
N ASP A 345 6.61 -3.25 25.03
CA ASP A 345 5.31 -3.38 25.73
C ASP A 345 4.24 -2.48 25.11
N LEU A 346 4.62 -1.24 24.77
CA LEU A 346 3.74 -0.31 24.07
C LEU A 346 3.39 -0.81 22.66
N GLY A 347 4.34 -1.42 21.94
CA GLY A 347 4.07 -2.07 20.65
C GLY A 347 3.05 -3.19 20.76
N ARG A 348 3.13 -4.03 21.80
CA ARG A 348 2.13 -5.07 22.08
C ARG A 348 0.77 -4.47 22.39
N GLU A 349 0.70 -3.47 23.25
CA GLU A 349 -0.54 -2.73 23.55
C GLU A 349 -1.16 -2.15 22.27
N PHE A 350 -0.35 -1.52 21.42
CA PHE A 350 -0.78 -0.93 20.17
C PHE A 350 -1.42 -1.96 19.23
N VAL A 351 -0.81 -3.13 19.09
CA VAL A 351 -1.33 -4.23 18.25
C VAL A 351 -2.61 -4.84 18.81
N GLN A 352 -2.75 -4.88 20.14
CA GLN A 352 -3.95 -5.39 20.79
C GLN A 352 -5.09 -4.37 20.86
N THR A 353 -4.83 -3.11 20.49
CA THR A 353 -5.84 -2.05 20.47
C THR A 353 -6.79 -2.25 19.29
N PRO A 354 -8.07 -2.61 19.52
CA PRO A 354 -8.96 -3.06 18.46
C PRO A 354 -9.44 -1.92 17.56
N PHE A 355 -9.67 -0.75 18.16
CA PHE A 355 -10.19 0.41 17.45
C PHE A 355 -9.07 1.25 16.86
N ARG A 356 -9.27 1.72 15.63
CA ARG A 356 -8.34 2.63 14.95
C ARG A 356 -8.17 3.94 15.71
N SER A 357 -9.25 4.47 16.30
CA SER A 357 -9.20 5.67 17.15
C SER A 357 -8.25 5.53 18.34
N GLY A 358 -8.22 4.35 18.98
CA GLY A 358 -7.28 4.03 20.07
C GLY A 358 -5.82 4.03 19.60
N ARG A 359 -5.54 3.36 18.48
CA ARG A 359 -4.21 3.37 17.84
C ARG A 359 -3.78 4.80 17.46
N THR A 360 -4.69 5.59 16.93
CA THR A 360 -4.46 7.00 16.60
C THR A 360 -4.08 7.81 17.83
N ARG A 361 -4.79 7.63 18.94
CA ARG A 361 -4.45 8.27 20.22
C ARG A 361 -3.05 7.86 20.71
N LEU A 362 -2.67 6.58 20.60
CA LEU A 362 -1.34 6.10 20.99
C LEU A 362 -0.23 6.74 20.15
N LEU A 363 -0.41 6.82 18.83
CA LEU A 363 0.54 7.48 17.92
C LEU A 363 0.72 8.96 18.26
N ILE A 364 -0.38 9.70 18.39
CA ILE A 364 -0.35 11.13 18.76
C ILE A 364 0.30 11.29 20.13
N THR A 365 0.01 10.40 21.08
CA THR A 365 0.64 10.42 22.40
C THR A 365 2.17 10.33 22.31
N GLN A 366 2.69 9.40 21.51
CA GLN A 366 4.13 9.26 21.32
C GLN A 366 4.76 10.44 20.59
N LEU A 367 4.06 11.02 19.62
CA LEU A 367 4.51 12.25 18.95
C LEU A 367 4.59 13.42 19.93
N LEU A 368 3.55 13.66 20.72
CA LEU A 368 3.49 14.82 21.60
C LEU A 368 4.39 14.73 22.82
N LYS A 369 4.84 13.53 23.20
CA LYS A 369 5.95 13.38 24.15
C LYS A 369 7.22 14.07 23.65
N ARG A 370 7.44 14.12 22.33
CA ARG A 370 8.66 14.66 21.71
C ARG A 370 8.56 16.18 21.50
N PRO A 371 9.62 16.93 21.85
CA PRO A 371 9.57 18.40 21.87
C PRO A 371 9.41 18.99 20.47
N SER A 372 10.01 18.40 19.41
CA SER A 372 9.86 18.93 18.06
C SER A 372 8.43 18.87 17.56
N PHE A 373 7.76 17.73 17.72
CA PHE A 373 6.40 17.53 17.23
C PHE A 373 5.37 18.27 18.08
N ARG A 374 5.61 18.35 19.38
CA ARG A 374 4.82 19.18 20.29
C ARG A 374 4.86 20.66 19.90
N GLU A 375 6.03 21.22 19.62
CA GLU A 375 6.13 22.62 19.18
C GLU A 375 5.46 22.84 17.82
N MET A 376 5.60 21.89 16.87
CA MET A 376 4.91 21.97 15.59
C MET A 376 3.39 21.99 15.78
N LEU A 377 2.84 21.11 16.62
CA LEU A 377 1.40 21.09 16.88
C LEU A 377 0.95 22.36 17.61
N ASP A 378 1.67 22.81 18.62
CA ASP A 378 1.37 24.05 19.36
C ASP A 378 1.26 25.26 18.42
N ARG A 379 2.19 25.39 17.46
CA ARG A 379 2.16 26.44 16.43
C ARG A 379 0.98 26.29 15.48
N LEU A 380 0.67 25.07 15.04
CA LEU A 380 -0.48 24.81 14.16
C LEU A 380 -1.81 25.14 14.84
N LEU A 381 -1.94 24.87 16.13
CA LEU A 381 -3.16 25.14 16.90
C LEU A 381 -3.27 26.59 17.38
N SER A 382 -2.16 27.34 17.36
CA SER A 382 -2.12 28.75 17.72
C SER A 382 -2.62 29.61 16.55
N ALA A 383 -3.95 29.77 16.43
CA ALA A 383 -4.54 30.66 15.44
C ALA A 383 -4.13 32.14 15.70
N PRO A 384 -3.96 32.98 14.66
CA PRO A 384 -3.85 34.43 14.84
C PRO A 384 -5.12 34.94 15.52
N ALA A 385 -4.98 35.83 16.51
CA ALA A 385 -6.06 36.32 17.37
C ALA A 385 -7.29 36.97 16.65
N ASN A 386 -7.23 37.14 15.32
CA ASN A 386 -8.23 37.85 14.52
C ASN A 386 -8.95 36.97 13.46
N MET A 387 -8.79 35.65 13.46
CA MET A 387 -9.47 34.77 12.49
C MET A 387 -10.85 34.30 13.03
N PRO A 388 -11.94 34.38 12.24
CA PRO A 388 -13.26 33.92 12.66
C PRO A 388 -13.27 32.45 13.06
N LEU A 389 -13.96 32.08 14.16
CA LEU A 389 -14.00 30.72 14.71
C LEU A 389 -14.37 29.61 13.72
N PHE A 390 -15.16 29.92 12.68
CA PHE A 390 -15.55 28.95 11.65
C PHE A 390 -14.49 28.74 10.55
N GLU A 391 -13.46 29.59 10.47
CA GLU A 391 -12.30 29.47 9.56
C GLU A 391 -11.07 28.82 10.23
N GLN A 392 -11.14 28.52 11.53
CA GLN A 392 -10.00 28.05 12.35
C GLN A 392 -9.72 26.54 12.23
N GLN A 393 -9.82 25.94 11.03
CA GLN A 393 -9.28 24.61 10.84
C GLN A 393 -7.77 24.70 10.57
N PRO A 394 -6.90 24.22 11.48
CA PRO A 394 -5.47 24.27 11.29
C PRO A 394 -5.08 23.46 10.04
N SER A 395 -4.29 24.07 9.17
CA SER A 395 -3.72 23.41 8.01
C SER A 395 -2.23 23.24 8.21
N VAL A 396 -1.67 22.10 7.79
CA VAL A 396 -0.22 21.92 7.79
C VAL A 396 0.50 22.93 6.86
N GLN A 397 -0.24 23.56 5.95
CA GLN A 397 0.27 24.62 5.08
C GLN A 397 0.59 25.91 5.86
N ASP A 398 -0.04 26.11 7.03
CA ASP A 398 0.17 27.27 7.90
C ASP A 398 1.52 27.21 8.62
N LEU A 399 2.22 26.07 8.57
CA LEU A 399 3.57 25.90 9.11
C LEU A 399 4.59 25.80 7.96
N PRO A 400 5.31 26.89 7.62
CA PRO A 400 6.27 26.91 6.52
C PRO A 400 7.40 25.90 6.69
N HIS A 401 7.91 25.37 5.57
CA HIS A 401 8.95 24.32 5.61
C HIS A 401 10.22 24.80 6.35
N ALA A 402 10.63 26.05 6.14
CA ALA A 402 11.78 26.62 6.83
C ALA A 402 11.60 26.65 8.36
N GLU A 403 10.37 26.84 8.84
CA GLU A 403 10.06 26.86 10.26
C GLU A 403 10.12 25.44 10.86
N ILE A 404 9.57 24.44 10.17
CA ILE A 404 9.71 23.02 10.56
C ILE A 404 11.20 22.65 10.71
N VAL A 405 12.05 23.07 9.76
CA VAL A 405 13.50 22.83 9.83
C VAL A 405 14.12 23.47 11.07
N GLN A 406 13.74 24.71 11.39
CA GLN A 406 14.24 25.41 12.58
C GLN A 406 13.80 24.71 13.87
N ILE A 407 12.55 24.25 13.96
CA ILE A 407 12.04 23.48 15.11
C ILE A 407 12.84 22.20 15.29
N ILE A 408 13.04 21.42 14.22
CA ILE A 408 13.84 20.19 14.27
C ILE A 408 15.25 20.49 14.76
N ARG A 409 15.92 21.52 14.22
CA ARG A 409 17.29 21.89 14.62
C ARG A 409 17.41 22.43 16.04
N ARG A 410 16.33 22.97 16.61
CA ARG A 410 16.31 23.43 18.00
C ARG A 410 16.32 22.27 18.99
N HIS A 411 15.65 21.17 18.63
CA HIS A 411 15.44 20.02 19.51
C HIS A 411 16.31 18.81 19.18
N THR A 412 17.12 18.88 18.10
CA THR A 412 18.01 17.79 17.66
C THR A 412 19.40 18.30 17.33
N SER A 413 20.37 17.40 17.25
CA SER A 413 21.74 17.67 16.79
C SER A 413 21.92 17.59 15.26
N LEU A 414 20.83 17.58 14.49
CA LEU A 414 20.88 17.40 13.03
C LEU A 414 21.45 18.63 12.33
N ASN A 415 22.30 18.38 11.31
CA ASN A 415 22.75 19.43 10.40
C ASN A 415 21.62 19.93 9.49
N ASP A 416 21.83 21.09 8.86
CA ASP A 416 20.82 21.77 8.05
C ASP A 416 20.30 20.90 6.89
N THR A 417 21.20 20.26 6.14
CA THR A 417 20.85 19.36 5.04
C THR A 417 19.99 18.19 5.50
N THR A 418 20.34 17.59 6.64
CA THR A 418 19.59 16.45 7.19
C THR A 418 18.24 16.92 7.70
N ALA A 419 18.19 18.03 8.45
CA ALA A 419 16.95 18.59 8.99
C ALA A 419 15.97 18.99 7.89
N ARG A 420 16.43 19.59 6.78
CA ARG A 420 15.60 19.87 5.60
C ARG A 420 14.89 18.64 5.08
N ARG A 421 15.64 17.56 4.89
CA ARG A 421 15.08 16.29 4.42
C ARG A 421 14.15 15.62 5.43
N ARG A 422 14.33 15.86 6.73
CA ARG A 422 13.43 15.33 7.79
C ARG A 422 12.15 16.15 7.95
N ALA A 423 12.17 17.42 7.52
CA ALA A 423 11.02 18.30 7.64
C ALA A 423 9.85 17.87 6.75
N ASP A 424 10.11 17.24 5.60
CA ASP A 424 9.07 16.63 4.76
C ASP A 424 8.32 15.52 5.53
N THR A 425 9.04 14.60 6.16
CA THR A 425 8.45 13.58 7.02
C THR A 425 7.66 14.18 8.17
N ALA A 426 8.23 15.15 8.88
CA ALA A 426 7.54 15.80 9.99
C ALA A 426 6.26 16.52 9.54
N ARG A 427 6.28 17.18 8.38
CA ARG A 427 5.11 17.77 7.74
C ARG A 427 4.05 16.71 7.43
N SER A 428 4.43 15.61 6.79
CA SER A 428 3.50 14.53 6.46
C SER A 428 2.86 13.92 7.71
N TRP A 429 3.62 13.77 8.80
CA TRP A 429 3.09 13.30 10.07
C TRP A 429 2.13 14.30 10.71
N MET A 430 2.41 15.60 10.66
CA MET A 430 1.45 16.61 11.15
C MET A 430 0.19 16.67 10.29
N LYS A 431 0.30 16.55 8.96
CA LYS A 431 -0.86 16.38 8.07
C LYS A 431 -1.70 15.18 8.49
N TRP A 432 -1.05 14.06 8.79
CA TRP A 432 -1.72 12.85 9.28
C TRP A 432 -2.40 13.09 10.64
N VAL A 433 -1.76 13.77 11.59
CA VAL A 433 -2.37 14.06 12.91
C VAL A 433 -3.66 14.86 12.74
N LEU A 434 -3.63 15.94 11.96
CA LEU A 434 -4.78 16.81 11.73
C LEU A 434 -5.93 16.06 11.01
N ARG A 435 -5.60 15.24 10.00
CA ARG A 435 -6.57 14.43 9.26
C ARG A 435 -7.28 13.44 10.17
N ASN A 436 -6.56 12.82 11.10
CA ASN A 436 -7.04 11.66 11.85
C ASN A 436 -7.56 11.99 13.25
N SER A 437 -7.33 13.19 13.78
CA SER A 437 -7.90 13.63 15.06
C SER A 437 -9.36 14.06 14.96
N GLY A 438 -9.85 14.42 13.76
CA GLY A 438 -11.13 15.09 13.58
C GLY A 438 -11.02 16.58 13.96
N GLY A 439 -11.59 17.47 13.15
CA GLY A 439 -11.42 18.92 13.24
C GLY A 439 -12.02 19.62 14.47
N GLN A 440 -12.25 18.94 15.59
CA GLN A 440 -12.68 19.58 16.84
C GLN A 440 -11.46 20.09 17.62
N VAL A 441 -10.98 21.26 17.20
CA VAL A 441 -9.87 21.96 17.87
C VAL A 441 -10.35 22.71 19.13
N TYR A 442 -11.66 22.95 19.29
CA TYR A 442 -12.17 23.93 20.27
C TYR A 442 -13.35 23.48 21.14
N SER A 443 -13.69 22.19 21.23
CA SER A 443 -14.75 21.72 22.14
C SER A 443 -14.22 21.34 23.52
#